data_AF-A0A7X0A9A7-F1
#
_entry.id   AF-A0A7X0A9A7-F1
#
_cell.length_a   1.000
_cell.length_b   1.000
_cell.length_c   1.000
_cell.angle_alpha   90.00
_cell.angle_beta   90.00
_cell.angle_gamma   90.00
#
_symmetry.space_group_name_H-M   'P 1'
#
loop_
_entity.id
_entity.type
_entity.pdbx_description
1 polymer ?
#
loop_
_entity_poly.entity_id
_entity_poly.type
_entity_poly.pdbx_seq_one_letter_code
_entity_poly.pdbx_strand_id
1 'polypeptide(L)'
;MSLTPIQKIDIVLSILRDNKPYHRNSLTEKLIEKGIEYTDAELRIALRQANEDGYIYSEPHTGNITITLKGYMFVGYEQQAIDDARNEDRVRKNERWVLRATWAAAIVGFLVLSWYVLIWFCPHPHDCFYRR
;
A
#
# COMPACT_ATOMS: atom_id res chain seq x y z
N MET A 1 13.46 -5.74 -19.77
CA MET A 1 12.01 -5.59 -19.51
C MET A 1 11.56 -4.30 -20.15
N SER A 2 10.58 -4.32 -21.06
CA SER A 2 10.04 -3.10 -21.66
C SER A 2 9.11 -2.40 -20.67
N LEU A 3 9.54 -1.26 -20.14
CA LEU A 3 8.72 -0.39 -19.30
C LEU A 3 7.52 0.13 -20.10
N THR A 4 6.33 0.11 -19.50
CA THR A 4 5.14 0.71 -20.12
C THR A 4 5.28 2.24 -20.17
N PRO A 5 4.60 2.95 -21.10
CA PRO A 5 4.65 4.41 -21.17
C PRO A 5 4.25 5.11 -19.86
N ILE A 6 3.35 4.50 -19.10
CA ILE A 6 2.89 5.02 -17.80
C ILE A 6 4.00 4.88 -16.75
N GLN A 7 4.64 3.71 -16.66
CA GLN A 7 5.79 3.49 -15.76
C GLN A 7 6.95 4.42 -16.09
N LYS A 8 7.14 4.70 -17.40
CA LYS A 8 8.14 5.66 -17.86
C LYS A 8 7.87 7.07 -17.30
N ILE A 9 6.64 7.55 -17.41
CA ILE A 9 6.24 8.86 -16.88
C ILE A 9 6.37 8.90 -15.35
N ASP A 10 5.94 7.85 -14.66
CA ASP A 10 6.03 7.77 -13.20
C ASP A 10 7.49 7.85 -12.71
N ILE A 11 8.41 7.15 -13.35
CA ILE A 11 9.85 7.24 -13.05
C ILE A 11 10.35 8.67 -13.24
N VAL A 12 9.98 9.33 -14.33
CA VAL A 12 10.40 10.72 -14.61
C VAL A 12 9.87 11.65 -13.51
N LEU A 13 8.60 11.52 -13.14
CA LEU A 13 7.99 12.30 -12.06
C LEU A 13 8.64 12.01 -10.70
N SER A 14 9.01 10.75 -10.42
CA SER A 14 9.70 10.35 -9.19
C SER A 14 11.06 11.03 -9.04
N ILE A 15 11.78 11.27 -10.14
CA ILE A 15 13.07 11.97 -10.15
C ILE A 15 12.89 13.48 -9.92
N LEU A 16 11.84 14.04 -10.53
CA LEU A 16 11.49 15.45 -10.36
C LEU A 16 10.97 15.78 -8.95
N ARG A 17 10.53 14.77 -8.19
CA ARG A 17 10.05 14.89 -6.80
C ARG A 17 11.09 15.44 -5.81
N ASP A 18 12.38 15.47 -6.16
CA ASP A 18 13.42 16.05 -5.31
C ASP A 18 13.35 17.60 -5.22
N ASN A 19 12.29 18.23 -5.76
CA ASN A 19 11.97 19.66 -5.68
C ASN A 19 13.07 20.60 -6.20
N LYS A 20 13.93 20.08 -7.07
CA LYS A 20 14.94 20.87 -7.79
C LYS A 20 14.48 21.04 -9.24
N PRO A 21 14.60 22.25 -9.82
CA PRO A 21 14.43 22.41 -11.26
C PRO A 21 15.49 21.58 -11.98
N TYR A 22 15.07 20.71 -12.89
CA TYR A 22 15.98 19.92 -13.71
C TYR A 22 16.03 20.49 -15.12
N HIS A 23 17.23 20.71 -15.62
CA HIS A 23 17.43 20.89 -17.05
C HIS A 23 17.33 19.51 -17.73
N ARG A 24 16.85 19.48 -18.98
CA ARG A 24 16.63 18.24 -19.73
C ARG A 24 17.84 17.30 -19.70
N ASN A 25 19.05 17.83 -19.89
CA ASN A 25 20.29 17.03 -19.92
C ASN A 25 20.58 16.36 -18.57
N SER A 26 20.39 17.08 -17.47
CA SER A 26 20.58 16.53 -16.11
C SER A 26 19.54 15.47 -15.75
N LEU A 27 18.34 15.58 -16.32
CA LEU A 27 17.30 14.57 -16.17
C LEU A 27 17.71 13.26 -16.88
N THR A 28 18.28 13.36 -18.08
CA THR A 28 18.77 12.20 -18.83
C THR A 28 19.90 11.48 -18.10
N GLU A 29 20.85 12.23 -17.54
CA GLU A 29 21.94 11.67 -16.72
C GLU A 29 21.39 10.91 -15.50
N LYS A 30 20.45 11.48 -14.75
CA LYS A 30 19.80 10.80 -13.62
C LYS A 30 19.03 9.54 -14.01
N LEU A 31 18.42 9.52 -15.19
CA LEU A 31 17.72 8.33 -15.70
C LEU A 31 18.71 7.21 -16.01
N ILE A 32 19.85 7.55 -16.61
CA ILE A 32 20.95 6.61 -16.89
C ILE A 32 21.56 6.07 -15.59
N GLU A 33 21.77 6.92 -14.57
CA GLU A 33 22.26 6.49 -13.25
C GLU A 33 21.34 5.46 -12.59
N LYS A 34 20.02 5.55 -12.82
CA LYS A 34 19.05 4.56 -12.34
C LYS A 34 18.99 3.30 -13.20
N GLY A 35 19.83 3.16 -14.23
CA GLY A 35 19.89 2.02 -15.12
C GLY A 35 18.71 1.95 -16.11
N ILE A 36 18.08 3.10 -16.40
CA ILE A 36 16.89 3.16 -17.25
C ILE A 36 17.25 3.86 -18.55
N GLU A 37 17.35 3.06 -19.62
CA GLU A 37 17.63 3.59 -20.94
C GLU A 37 16.37 4.24 -21.55
N TYR A 38 16.49 5.54 -21.83
CA TYR A 38 15.56 6.27 -22.66
C TYR A 38 16.24 6.67 -23.96
N THR A 39 15.54 6.52 -25.08
CA THR A 39 15.92 7.26 -26.28
C THR A 39 15.51 8.72 -26.15
N ASP A 40 16.27 9.64 -26.75
CA ASP A 40 16.01 11.09 -26.67
C ASP A 40 14.58 11.45 -27.13
N ALA A 41 14.08 10.71 -28.14
CA ALA A 41 12.73 10.84 -28.66
C ALA A 41 11.65 10.42 -27.63
N GLU A 42 11.83 9.27 -26.97
CA GLU A 42 10.90 8.80 -25.94
C GLU A 42 10.83 9.75 -24.76
N LEU A 43 11.97 10.26 -24.30
CA LEU A 43 12.02 11.22 -23.21
C LEU A 43 11.30 12.52 -23.58
N ARG A 44 11.46 12.99 -24.82
CA ARG A 44 10.79 14.20 -25.31
C ARG A 44 9.27 14.01 -25.37
N ILE A 45 8.81 12.85 -25.81
CA ILE A 45 7.38 12.51 -25.86
C ILE A 45 6.81 12.43 -24.44
N ALA A 46 7.50 11.74 -23.52
CA ALA A 46 7.08 11.61 -22.14
C ALA A 46 6.98 12.97 -21.43
N LEU A 47 7.98 13.84 -21.62
CA LEU A 47 7.96 15.20 -21.06
C LEU A 47 6.87 16.06 -21.70
N ARG A 48 6.66 15.96 -23.02
CA ARG A 48 5.58 16.71 -23.67
C ARG A 48 4.22 16.30 -23.12
N GLN A 49 3.97 14.99 -23.03
CA GLN A 49 2.73 14.44 -22.49
C GLN A 49 2.54 14.84 -21.02
N ALA A 50 3.56 14.71 -20.19
CA ALA A 50 3.49 15.09 -18.78
C ALA A 50 3.22 16.60 -18.59
N ASN A 51 3.70 17.44 -19.50
CA ASN A 51 3.42 18.88 -19.50
C ASN A 51 1.99 19.18 -19.98
N GLU A 52 1.51 18.51 -21.04
CA GLU A 52 0.12 18.61 -21.54
C GLU A 52 -0.89 18.15 -20.48
N ASP A 53 -0.59 17.06 -19.76
CA ASP A 53 -1.42 16.52 -18.68
C ASP A 53 -1.33 17.36 -17.38
N GLY A 54 -0.42 18.33 -17.34
CA GLY A 54 -0.20 19.25 -16.22
C GLY A 54 0.51 18.64 -15.01
N TYR A 55 1.22 17.53 -15.17
CA TYR A 55 2.05 16.92 -14.12
C TYR A 55 3.40 17.62 -13.93
N ILE A 56 3.92 18.23 -14.99
CA ILE A 56 5.15 19.03 -14.96
C ILE A 56 4.90 20.39 -15.59
N TYR A 57 5.76 21.34 -15.23
CA TYR A 57 5.81 22.68 -15.80
C TYR A 57 7.21 22.92 -16.37
N SER A 58 7.26 23.22 -17.66
CA SER A 58 8.48 23.57 -18.37
C SER A 58 8.57 25.09 -18.51
N GLU A 59 9.57 25.70 -17.89
CA GLU A 59 9.78 27.14 -17.93
C GLU A 59 10.33 27.57 -19.31
N PRO A 60 9.68 28.51 -20.03
CA PRO A 60 9.97 28.78 -21.44
C PRO A 60 11.32 29.46 -21.69
N HIS A 61 11.88 30.13 -20.68
CA HIS A 61 13.12 30.90 -20.82
C HIS A 61 14.38 30.13 -20.42
N THR A 62 14.26 29.20 -19.49
CA THR A 62 15.38 28.45 -18.91
C THR A 62 15.43 27.01 -19.39
N GLY A 63 14.31 26.47 -19.92
CA GLY A 63 14.19 25.04 -20.20
C GLY A 63 14.16 24.18 -18.93
N ASN A 64 13.97 24.81 -17.76
CA ASN A 64 13.86 24.11 -16.49
C ASN A 64 12.52 23.39 -16.39
N ILE A 65 12.58 22.16 -15.94
CA ILE A 65 11.43 21.31 -15.72
C ILE A 65 11.21 21.19 -14.23
N THR A 66 10.01 21.54 -13.79
CA THR A 66 9.57 21.44 -12.41
C THR A 66 8.32 20.59 -12.32
N ILE A 67 8.17 19.85 -11.22
CA ILE A 67 6.97 19.05 -10.99
C ILE A 67 5.86 19.95 -10.43
N THR A 68 4.63 19.80 -10.93
CA THR A 68 3.48 20.54 -10.40
C THR A 68 2.94 19.84 -9.15
N LEU A 69 2.05 20.52 -8.42
CA LEU A 69 1.31 19.90 -7.32
C LEU A 69 0.56 18.63 -7.78
N LYS A 70 0.01 18.65 -9.00
CA LYS A 70 -0.70 17.51 -9.59
C LYS A 70 0.24 16.33 -9.84
N GLY A 71 1.44 16.58 -10.36
CA GLY A 71 2.47 15.54 -10.54
C GLY A 71 2.96 14.97 -9.21
N TYR A 72 3.15 15.82 -8.21
CA TYR A 72 3.53 15.41 -6.85
C TYR A 72 2.50 14.45 -6.23
N MET A 73 1.22 14.78 -6.38
CA MET A 73 0.14 13.92 -5.88
C MET A 73 0.09 12.58 -6.65
N PHE A 74 0.26 12.61 -7.97
CA PHE A 74 0.23 11.40 -8.80
C PHE A 74 1.24 10.34 -8.36
N VAL A 75 2.50 10.74 -8.12
CA VAL A 75 3.56 9.83 -7.62
C VAL A 75 3.22 9.28 -6.21
N GLY A 76 2.51 10.06 -5.40
CA GLY A 76 2.06 9.61 -4.07
C GLY A 76 0.91 8.61 -4.12
N TYR A 77 -0.01 8.74 -5.07
CA TYR A 77 -1.23 7.93 -5.16
C TYR A 77 -0.97 6.45 -5.47
N GLU A 78 0.02 6.09 -6.31
CA GLU A 78 0.33 4.67 -6.54
C GLU A 78 0.85 4.00 -5.27
N GLN A 79 1.73 4.68 -4.52
CA GLN A 79 2.24 4.15 -3.25
C GLN A 79 1.10 3.95 -2.24
N GLN A 80 0.18 4.91 -2.18
CA GLN A 80 -0.95 4.90 -1.25
C GLN A 80 -1.98 3.84 -1.63
N ALA A 81 -2.27 3.62 -2.91
CA ALA A 81 -3.14 2.54 -3.36
C ALA A 81 -2.58 1.14 -3.04
N ILE A 82 -1.25 0.96 -3.15
CA ILE A 82 -0.58 -0.29 -2.78
C ILE A 82 -0.64 -0.50 -1.25
N ASP A 83 -0.41 0.54 -0.46
CA ASP A 83 -0.47 0.48 0.99
C ASP A 83 -1.91 0.27 1.51
N ASP A 84 -2.91 0.87 0.86
CA ASP A 84 -4.33 0.70 1.17
C ASP A 84 -4.79 -0.74 0.87
N ALA A 85 -4.43 -1.29 -0.29
CA ALA A 85 -4.70 -2.69 -0.62
C ALA A 85 -4.03 -3.66 0.37
N ARG A 86 -2.79 -3.38 0.79
CA ARG A 86 -2.06 -4.20 1.76
C ARG A 86 -2.65 -4.11 3.17
N ASN A 87 -3.20 -2.96 3.54
CA ASN A 87 -3.89 -2.77 4.81
C ASN A 87 -5.24 -3.49 4.83
N GLU A 88 -5.97 -3.50 3.72
CA GLU A 88 -7.23 -4.23 3.60
C GLU A 88 -7.06 -5.74 3.85
N ASP A 89 -6.01 -6.35 3.29
CA ASP A 89 -5.67 -7.76 3.53
C ASP A 89 -5.29 -8.04 4.99
N ARG A 90 -4.59 -7.10 5.65
CA ARG A 90 -4.24 -7.22 7.09
C ARG A 90 -5.48 -7.12 7.97
N VAL A 91 -6.37 -6.19 7.70
CA VAL A 91 -7.64 -6.02 8.44
C VAL A 91 -8.48 -7.29 8.32
N ARG A 92 -8.64 -7.83 7.10
CA ARG A 92 -9.41 -9.06 6.85
C ARG A 92 -8.82 -10.30 7.51
N LYS A 93 -7.49 -10.37 7.64
CA LYS A 93 -6.81 -11.42 8.40
C LYS A 93 -7.06 -11.27 9.90
N ASN A 94 -6.97 -10.05 10.44
CA ASN A 94 -7.18 -9.77 11.86
C ASN A 94 -8.63 -10.05 12.30
N GLU A 95 -9.63 -9.73 11.48
CA GLU A 95 -11.04 -10.05 11.76
C GLU A 95 -11.26 -11.55 12.01
N ARG A 96 -10.66 -12.42 11.19
CA ARG A 96 -10.78 -13.87 11.35
C ARG A 96 -10.15 -14.39 12.64
N TRP A 97 -9.04 -13.79 13.09
CA TRP A 97 -8.41 -14.14 14.36
C TRP A 97 -9.24 -13.69 15.56
N VAL A 98 -9.78 -12.47 15.50
CA VAL A 98 -10.66 -11.93 16.55
C VAL A 98 -11.94 -12.76 16.67
N LEU A 99 -12.61 -13.06 15.55
CA LEU A 99 -13.80 -13.93 15.54
C LEU A 99 -13.52 -15.29 16.18
N ARG A 100 -12.41 -15.94 15.85
CA ARG A 100 -12.03 -17.23 16.46
C ARG A 100 -11.75 -17.12 17.96
N ALA A 101 -11.09 -16.05 18.40
CA ALA A 101 -10.82 -15.80 19.80
C ALA A 101 -12.13 -15.61 20.59
N THR A 102 -13.10 -14.87 20.03
CA THR A 102 -14.41 -14.66 20.66
C THR A 102 -15.21 -15.96 20.76
N TRP A 103 -15.19 -16.81 19.71
CA TRP A 103 -15.82 -18.13 19.74
C TRP A 103 -15.18 -19.04 20.80
N ALA A 104 -13.85 -19.05 20.91
CA ALA A 104 -13.15 -19.81 21.93
C ALA A 104 -13.50 -19.33 23.36
N ALA A 105 -13.53 -18.01 23.57
CA ALA A 105 -13.92 -17.43 24.86
C ALA A 105 -15.36 -17.78 25.25
N ALA A 106 -16.29 -17.76 24.30
CA ALA A 106 -17.68 -18.15 24.53
C ALA A 106 -17.82 -19.64 24.93
N ILE A 107 -17.08 -20.54 24.26
CA ILE A 107 -17.07 -21.98 24.59
C ILE A 107 -16.51 -22.21 26.01
N VAL A 108 -15.41 -21.53 26.36
CA VAL A 108 -14.83 -21.62 27.72
C VAL A 108 -15.82 -21.10 28.77
N GLY A 109 -16.46 -19.96 28.52
CA GLY A 109 -17.49 -19.42 29.40
C GLY A 109 -18.66 -20.40 29.60
N PHE A 110 -19.11 -21.05 28.54
CA PHE A 110 -20.17 -22.06 28.60
C PHE A 110 -19.75 -23.32 29.38
N LEU A 111 -18.51 -23.78 29.22
CA LEU A 111 -17.97 -24.91 29.98
C LEU A 111 -17.90 -24.61 31.48
N VAL A 112 -17.44 -23.41 31.86
CA VAL A 112 -17.37 -22.97 33.26
C VAL A 112 -18.77 -22.87 33.87
N LEU A 113 -19.74 -22.28 33.14
CA LEU A 113 -21.13 -22.22 33.57
C LEU A 113 -21.74 -23.62 33.75
N SER A 114 -21.54 -24.50 32.77
CA SER A 114 -22.04 -25.88 32.83
C SER A 114 -21.45 -26.67 34.00
N TRP A 115 -20.16 -26.48 34.28
CA TRP A 115 -19.49 -27.05 35.45
C TRP A 115 -20.09 -26.54 36.77
N TYR A 116 -20.34 -25.23 36.85
CA TYR A 116 -20.94 -24.62 38.04
C TYR A 116 -22.36 -25.15 38.31
N VAL A 117 -23.16 -25.33 37.25
CA VAL A 117 -24.48 -25.96 37.33
C VAL A 117 -24.38 -27.40 37.79
N LEU A 118 -23.43 -28.18 37.27
CA LEU A 118 -23.22 -29.57 37.68
C LEU A 118 -22.84 -29.71 39.15
N ILE A 119 -21.97 -28.85 39.68
CA ILE A 119 -21.64 -28.81 41.12
C ILE A 119 -22.88 -28.49 41.95
N TRP A 120 -23.72 -27.56 41.48
CA TRP A 120 -24.90 -27.14 42.21
C TRP A 120 -25.94 -28.27 42.34
N PHE A 121 -26.13 -29.05 41.26
CA PHE A 121 -27.04 -30.20 41.27
C PHE A 121 -26.42 -31.47 41.87
N CYS A 122 -25.09 -31.62 41.82
CA CYS A 122 -24.39 -32.76 42.38
C CYS A 122 -23.11 -32.30 43.11
N PRO A 123 -23.22 -31.87 44.38
CA PRO A 123 -22.09 -31.33 45.14
C PRO A 123 -21.03 -32.38 45.46
N HIS A 124 -21.39 -33.67 45.41
CA HIS A 124 -20.48 -34.81 45.56
C HIS A 124 -20.52 -35.67 44.28
N PRO A 125 -19.57 -35.48 43.34
CA PRO A 125 -19.60 -36.17 42.05
C PRO A 125 -19.49 -37.71 42.17
N HIS A 126 -18.98 -38.21 43.30
CA HIS A 126 -18.95 -39.63 43.62
C HIS A 126 -20.34 -40.25 43.81
N ASP A 127 -21.36 -39.48 44.20
CA ASP A 127 -22.70 -40.02 44.48
C ASP A 127 -23.59 -40.10 43.21
N CYS A 128 -23.30 -39.30 42.18
CA CYS A 128 -24.11 -39.27 40.95
C CYS A 128 -23.58 -40.15 39.82
N PHE A 129 -22.27 -40.41 39.75
CA PHE A 129 -21.64 -41.11 38.62
C PHE A 129 -21.17 -42.54 38.94
N TYR A 130 -21.24 -42.98 40.20
CA TYR A 130 -21.07 -44.38 40.58
C TYR A 130 -22.42 -44.99 40.95
N ARG A 131 -23.09 -45.63 39.98
CA ARG A 131 -24.16 -46.59 40.25
C ARG A 131 -23.60 -47.99 40.03
N ARG A 132 -23.60 -48.79 41.09
CA ARG A 132 -23.47 -50.24 41.02
C ARG A 132 -24.77 -50.84 40.45
#